data_AF-A0A9D7NG19-F1
#
_entry.id   AF-A0A9D7NG19-F1
#
_cell.length_a   1.000
_cell.length_b   1.000
_cell.length_c   1.000
_cell.angle_alpha   90.00
_cell.angle_beta   90.00
_cell.angle_gamma   90.00
#
_symmetry.space_group_name_H-M   'P 1'
#
loop_
_entity.id
_entity.type
_entity.pdbx_description
1 polymer ?
#
loop_
_entity_poly.entity_id
_entity_poly.type
_entity_poly.pdbx_seq_one_letter_code
_entity_poly.pdbx_strand_id
1 'polypeptide(L)'
;MQNFTSSTFPLLLLILLSSLACSKPEPDVKPTLQETIEQNLKIELNATLQPLSTTDPSLPLNDLAFLGNLGNAKIVGMGEATHGTQEFFQMKHRIFKYLVEKQGFRYLAFEYDLGGCMALNELIQSGQGDIKTWMSKQMYFWTWRTEEVLQLFLWMQDYNRNKPDSEKVHLVGVDCQFTSQSVPQLVSLLSRYDNSFATEVSSKLNSIVKTELYKGETFNSIQQARNGVLPQINEVGRALNERATSISQLTSPAYFQQIRRVYETIVQAEIIQYSQIINAETSFTFREKYMAENLDWVFSQYSNVNRGPMGTLNKSGQKRSIRGF
;
A
#
# COMPACT_ATOMS: atom_id res chain seq x y z
N MET A 1 -18.01 -62.85 -26.14
CA MET A 1 -17.78 -61.76 -27.11
C MET A 1 -17.29 -60.57 -26.30
N GLN A 2 -16.10 -59.99 -26.44
CA GLN A 2 -15.07 -60.04 -27.47
C GLN A 2 -13.70 -59.86 -26.78
N ASN A 3 -12.69 -60.43 -27.44
CA ASN A 3 -11.30 -60.47 -27.03
C ASN A 3 -10.63 -59.10 -27.13
N PHE A 4 -9.75 -58.79 -26.17
CA PHE A 4 -8.70 -57.78 -26.36
C PHE A 4 -7.63 -58.35 -27.30
N THR A 5 -7.64 -57.90 -28.55
CA THR A 5 -6.54 -58.11 -29.49
C THR A 5 -5.61 -56.90 -29.44
N SER A 6 -4.34 -57.20 -29.15
CA SER A 6 -3.17 -56.33 -29.26
C SER A 6 -3.09 -55.68 -30.65
N SER A 7 -3.16 -54.36 -30.71
CA SER A 7 -2.72 -53.59 -31.89
C SER A 7 -1.30 -53.10 -31.64
N THR A 8 -0.36 -53.72 -32.35
CA THR A 8 1.00 -53.26 -32.56
C THR A 8 0.98 -51.88 -33.24
N PHE A 9 1.39 -50.84 -32.54
CA PHE A 9 1.76 -49.57 -33.19
C PHE A 9 3.10 -49.77 -33.89
N PRO A 10 3.22 -49.46 -35.19
CA PRO A 10 4.51 -49.50 -35.86
C PRO A 10 5.37 -48.36 -35.31
N LEU A 11 6.51 -48.74 -34.74
CA LEU A 11 7.59 -47.84 -34.38
C LEU A 11 8.09 -47.19 -35.68
N LEU A 12 7.67 -45.96 -35.96
CA LEU A 12 8.21 -45.20 -37.08
C LEU A 12 9.63 -44.78 -36.70
N LEU A 13 10.61 -45.61 -37.06
CA LEU A 13 12.02 -45.32 -36.89
C LEU A 13 12.38 -44.17 -37.86
N LEU A 14 12.32 -42.93 -37.39
CA LEU A 14 12.85 -41.78 -38.10
C LEU A 14 14.38 -41.91 -38.11
N ILE A 15 14.91 -42.48 -39.20
CA ILE A 15 16.33 -42.42 -39.51
C ILE A 15 16.62 -40.95 -39.84
N LEU A 16 17.08 -40.20 -38.85
CA LEU A 16 17.76 -38.92 -39.04
C LEU A 16 19.04 -39.22 -39.82
N LEU A 17 18.95 -39.10 -41.14
CA LEU A 17 20.10 -38.92 -42.02
C LEU A 17 20.81 -37.67 -41.56
N SER A 18 21.84 -37.84 -40.72
CA SER A 18 22.82 -36.82 -40.44
C SER A 18 23.55 -36.51 -41.75
N SER A 19 23.03 -35.54 -42.50
CA SER A 19 23.83 -34.85 -43.48
C SER A 19 24.95 -34.17 -42.70
N LEU A 20 26.15 -34.75 -42.77
CA LEU A 20 27.39 -34.01 -42.61
C LEU A 20 27.49 -33.03 -43.78
N ALA A 21 26.62 -32.02 -43.78
CA ALA A 21 26.90 -30.79 -44.47
C ALA A 21 28.03 -30.16 -43.67
N CYS A 22 29.22 -30.08 -44.26
CA CYS A 22 30.19 -29.06 -43.87
C CYS A 22 29.46 -27.72 -43.98
N SER A 23 28.90 -27.24 -42.86
CA SER A 23 28.52 -25.84 -42.76
C SER A 23 29.82 -25.08 -43.00
N LYS A 24 29.86 -24.32 -44.11
CA LYS A 24 30.87 -23.27 -44.23
C LYS A 24 30.79 -22.47 -42.92
N PRO A 25 31.92 -22.14 -42.26
CA PRO A 25 31.86 -21.25 -41.12
C PRO A 25 31.07 -20.02 -41.58
N GLU A 26 29.98 -19.71 -40.89
CA GLU A 26 29.30 -18.45 -41.11
C GLU A 26 30.35 -17.34 -41.00
N PRO A 27 30.33 -16.34 -41.90
CA PRO A 27 31.29 -15.26 -41.82
C PRO A 27 31.23 -14.68 -40.40
N ASP A 28 32.39 -14.39 -39.82
CA ASP A 28 32.52 -13.77 -38.50
C ASP A 28 31.87 -12.38 -38.56
N VAL A 29 30.55 -12.32 -38.35
CA VAL A 29 29.78 -11.08 -38.38
C VAL A 29 30.14 -10.36 -37.09
N LYS A 30 30.98 -9.32 -37.22
CA LYS A 30 31.27 -8.44 -36.10
C LYS A 30 29.94 -7.90 -35.55
N PRO A 31 29.73 -7.95 -34.23
CA PRO A 31 28.52 -7.40 -33.63
C PRO A 31 28.37 -5.95 -34.05
N THR A 32 27.14 -5.55 -34.31
CA THR A 32 26.78 -4.16 -34.51
C THR A 32 27.20 -3.31 -33.29
N LEU A 33 27.29 -2.00 -33.48
CA LEU A 33 27.55 -1.08 -32.37
C LEU A 33 26.50 -1.24 -31.26
N GLN A 34 25.23 -1.43 -31.63
CA GLN A 34 24.14 -1.65 -30.67
C GLN A 34 24.35 -2.94 -29.87
N GLU A 35 24.62 -4.06 -30.53
CA GLU A 35 24.87 -5.34 -29.85
C GLU A 35 26.08 -5.26 -28.92
N THR A 36 27.13 -4.55 -29.36
CA THR A 36 28.32 -4.33 -28.52
C THR A 36 27.99 -3.52 -27.27
N ILE A 37 27.18 -2.46 -27.40
CA ILE A 37 26.72 -1.66 -26.26
C ILE A 37 25.86 -2.50 -25.31
N GLU A 38 24.90 -3.27 -25.84
CA GLU A 38 24.03 -4.13 -25.03
C GLU A 38 24.80 -5.21 -24.27
N GLN A 39 25.81 -5.82 -24.89
CA GLN A 39 26.67 -6.81 -24.23
C GLN A 39 27.52 -6.18 -23.13
N ASN A 40 28.13 -5.02 -23.39
CA ASN A 40 28.88 -4.31 -22.37
C ASN A 40 27.98 -3.92 -21.19
N LEU A 41 26.77 -3.42 -21.45
CA LEU A 41 25.79 -3.10 -20.42
C LEU A 41 25.41 -4.33 -19.59
N LYS A 42 25.19 -5.50 -20.21
CA LYS A 42 24.91 -6.75 -19.48
C LYS A 42 26.08 -7.16 -18.58
N ILE A 43 27.32 -7.02 -19.05
CA ILE A 43 28.52 -7.33 -18.26
C ILE A 43 28.60 -6.41 -17.05
N GLU A 44 28.44 -5.10 -17.25
CA GLU A 44 28.48 -4.09 -16.18
C GLU A 44 27.36 -4.31 -15.15
N LEU A 45 26.13 -4.58 -15.60
CA LEU A 45 25.01 -4.90 -14.71
C LEU A 45 25.29 -6.18 -13.94
N ASN A 46 25.65 -7.28 -14.60
CA ASN A 46 25.92 -8.56 -13.93
C ASN A 46 27.03 -8.47 -12.87
N ALA A 47 28.00 -7.56 -13.04
CA ALA A 47 29.04 -7.32 -12.05
C ALA A 47 28.55 -6.62 -10.77
N THR A 48 27.37 -5.98 -10.81
CA THR A 48 26.82 -5.18 -9.69
C THR A 48 25.53 -5.75 -9.10
N LEU A 49 24.84 -6.64 -9.82
CA LEU A 49 23.59 -7.27 -9.38
C LEU A 49 23.78 -8.03 -8.06
N GLN A 50 22.81 -7.84 -7.15
CA GLN A 50 22.67 -8.65 -5.94
C GLN A 50 21.64 -9.74 -6.23
N PRO A 51 22.04 -11.02 -6.32
CA PRO A 51 21.10 -12.09 -6.65
C PRO A 51 20.13 -12.32 -5.50
N LEU A 52 18.85 -12.42 -5.84
CA LEU A 52 17.78 -12.81 -4.91
C LEU A 52 17.49 -14.29 -5.11
N SER A 53 17.50 -15.06 -4.03
CA SER A 53 17.40 -16.52 -4.08
C SER A 53 15.95 -17.02 -4.13
N THR A 54 14.99 -16.19 -3.72
CA THR A 54 13.58 -16.56 -3.60
C THR A 54 12.69 -15.31 -3.49
N THR A 55 11.39 -15.45 -3.71
CA THR A 55 10.38 -14.45 -3.35
C THR A 55 9.61 -14.83 -2.09
N ASP A 56 9.72 -16.05 -1.59
CA ASP A 56 8.95 -16.56 -0.46
C ASP A 56 9.28 -15.83 0.87
N PRO A 57 8.28 -15.17 1.52
CA PRO A 57 8.47 -14.43 2.77
C PRO A 57 8.73 -15.31 4.02
N SER A 58 8.52 -16.62 3.92
CA SER A 58 8.81 -17.57 4.99
C SER A 58 10.30 -17.95 5.07
N LEU A 59 11.05 -17.77 3.99
CA LEU A 59 12.46 -18.15 3.90
C LEU A 59 13.41 -17.10 4.51
N PRO A 60 14.66 -17.49 4.85
CA PRO A 60 15.65 -16.58 5.43
C PRO A 60 15.90 -15.33 4.56
N LEU A 61 16.29 -14.22 5.19
CA LEU A 61 16.46 -12.91 4.54
C LEU A 61 17.93 -12.56 4.23
N ASN A 62 18.82 -13.56 4.21
CA ASN A 62 20.26 -13.36 4.08
C ASN A 62 20.65 -12.75 2.72
N ASP A 63 19.94 -13.10 1.64
CA ASP A 63 20.10 -12.52 0.30
C ASP A 63 19.65 -11.05 0.22
N LEU A 64 18.97 -10.52 1.24
CA LEU A 64 18.60 -9.11 1.38
C LEU A 64 19.60 -8.30 2.22
N ALA A 65 20.73 -8.87 2.64
CA ALA A 65 21.70 -8.20 3.50
C ALA A 65 22.22 -6.86 2.92
N PHE A 66 22.25 -6.72 1.60
CA PHE A 66 22.66 -5.48 0.91
C PHE A 66 21.76 -4.27 1.27
N LEU A 67 20.50 -4.49 1.66
CA LEU A 67 19.60 -3.45 2.18
C LEU A 67 20.08 -2.88 3.52
N GLY A 68 21.10 -3.46 4.14
CA GLY A 68 21.80 -2.86 5.28
C GLY A 68 22.51 -1.55 4.94
N ASN A 69 22.77 -1.29 3.66
CA ASN A 69 23.52 -0.13 3.18
C ASN A 69 22.64 1.11 2.91
N LEU A 70 21.37 1.10 3.34
CA LEU A 70 20.44 2.24 3.19
C LEU A 70 20.79 3.47 4.06
N GLY A 71 21.85 3.39 4.86
CA GLY A 71 22.36 4.50 5.67
C GLY A 71 21.32 5.01 6.67
N ASN A 72 21.06 6.33 6.62
CA ASN A 72 20.09 7.01 7.49
C ASN A 72 18.76 7.28 6.78
N ALA A 73 18.44 6.54 5.72
CA ALA A 73 17.15 6.64 5.04
C ALA A 73 16.02 6.43 6.06
N LYS A 74 15.11 7.41 6.12
CA LYS A 74 13.90 7.31 6.93
C LYS A 74 12.77 6.67 6.12
N ILE A 75 12.72 7.01 4.84
CA ILE A 75 11.74 6.64 3.83
C ILE A 75 12.36 5.65 2.85
N VAL A 76 11.65 4.57 2.51
CA VAL A 76 12.02 3.62 1.44
C VAL A 76 10.80 3.33 0.58
N GLY A 77 10.81 3.80 -0.67
CA GLY A 77 9.77 3.51 -1.65
C GLY A 77 9.91 2.10 -2.21
N MET A 78 8.80 1.36 -2.26
CA MET A 78 8.74 0.01 -2.83
C MET A 78 7.67 -0.06 -3.91
N GLY A 79 8.07 0.27 -5.15
CA GLY A 79 7.22 0.15 -6.31
C GLY A 79 7.04 -1.29 -6.78
N GLU A 80 6.14 -1.48 -7.74
CA GLU A 80 5.96 -2.74 -8.47
C GLU A 80 5.75 -2.45 -9.96
N ALA A 81 6.18 -3.37 -10.82
CA ALA A 81 6.04 -3.15 -12.26
C ALA A 81 4.61 -3.39 -12.75
N THR A 82 3.84 -4.21 -12.03
CA THR A 82 2.44 -4.55 -12.34
C THR A 82 1.65 -4.77 -11.05
N HIS A 83 0.36 -4.47 -11.11
CA HIS A 83 -0.58 -4.94 -10.09
C HIS A 83 -1.00 -6.38 -10.41
N GLY A 84 -0.76 -7.32 -9.48
CA GLY A 84 -1.24 -8.70 -9.59
C GLY A 84 -0.17 -9.75 -9.90
N THR A 85 1.11 -9.39 -9.90
CA THR A 85 2.21 -10.39 -9.93
C THR A 85 2.53 -10.83 -8.50
N GLN A 86 2.31 -12.12 -8.23
CA GLN A 86 2.52 -12.75 -6.92
C GLN A 86 3.92 -12.44 -6.36
N GLU A 87 4.96 -12.59 -7.18
CA GLU A 87 6.35 -12.43 -6.80
C GLU A 87 6.67 -11.01 -6.33
N PHE A 88 6.00 -9.97 -6.87
CA PHE A 88 6.19 -8.59 -6.42
C PHE A 88 5.64 -8.39 -5.01
N PHE A 89 4.45 -8.92 -4.70
CA PHE A 89 3.89 -8.81 -3.35
C PHE A 89 4.70 -9.60 -2.35
N GLN A 90 5.10 -10.83 -2.70
CA GLN A 90 5.95 -11.66 -1.84
C GLN A 90 7.32 -11.02 -1.59
N MET A 91 7.97 -10.46 -2.63
CA MET A 91 9.24 -9.77 -2.47
C MET A 91 9.11 -8.49 -1.62
N LYS A 92 8.06 -7.68 -1.83
CA LYS A 92 7.80 -6.52 -0.96
C LYS A 92 7.58 -6.93 0.50
N HIS A 93 6.92 -8.04 0.75
CA HIS A 93 6.81 -8.61 2.10
C HIS A 93 8.20 -8.98 2.65
N ARG A 94 9.05 -9.70 1.90
CA ARG A 94 10.43 -10.01 2.32
C ARG A 94 11.25 -8.76 2.66
N ILE A 95 11.21 -7.76 1.77
CA ILE A 95 11.91 -6.50 1.95
C ILE A 95 11.39 -5.79 3.21
N PHE A 96 10.09 -5.68 3.38
CA PHE A 96 9.51 -5.04 4.55
C PHE A 96 9.90 -5.75 5.85
N LYS A 97 9.83 -7.08 5.89
CA LYS A 97 10.29 -7.89 7.02
C LYS A 97 11.77 -7.63 7.36
N TYR A 98 12.65 -7.58 6.35
CA TYR A 98 14.06 -7.24 6.56
C TYR A 98 14.23 -5.84 7.14
N LEU A 99 13.52 -4.84 6.59
CA LEU A 99 13.58 -3.46 7.07
C LEU A 99 13.10 -3.33 8.52
N VAL A 100 12.07 -4.07 8.90
CA VAL A 100 11.54 -4.10 10.26
C VAL A 100 12.54 -4.78 11.22
N GLU A 101 13.00 -5.99 10.88
CA GLU A 101 13.83 -6.80 11.77
C GLU A 101 15.28 -6.31 11.88
N LYS A 102 15.84 -5.75 10.80
CA LYS A 102 17.28 -5.40 10.72
C LYS A 102 17.54 -3.90 10.68
N GLN A 103 16.58 -3.10 10.21
CA GLN A 103 16.77 -1.67 9.98
C GLN A 103 15.89 -0.78 10.87
N GLY A 104 14.99 -1.35 11.68
CA GLY A 104 14.20 -0.59 12.66
C GLY A 104 13.00 0.16 12.08
N PHE A 105 12.56 -0.16 10.87
CA PHE A 105 11.32 0.40 10.29
C PHE A 105 10.10 -0.12 11.05
N ARG A 106 9.07 0.72 11.23
CA ARG A 106 7.89 0.39 12.07
C ARG A 106 6.54 0.74 11.45
N TYR A 107 6.50 1.34 10.28
CA TYR A 107 5.24 1.68 9.62
C TYR A 107 5.10 0.84 8.35
N LEU A 108 3.98 0.88 7.67
CA LEU A 108 3.82 0.45 6.29
C LEU A 108 2.84 1.43 5.67
N ALA A 109 3.35 2.36 4.87
CA ALA A 109 2.52 3.24 4.08
C ALA A 109 2.01 2.44 2.87
N PHE A 110 0.69 2.23 2.83
CA PHE A 110 0.03 1.38 1.86
C PHE A 110 -0.80 2.24 0.92
N GLU A 111 -0.73 1.95 -0.39
CA GLU A 111 -1.47 2.64 -1.45
C GLU A 111 -2.96 2.23 -1.43
N TYR A 112 -3.60 2.56 -0.32
CA TYR A 112 -5.00 2.32 -0.05
C TYR A 112 -5.57 3.41 0.87
N ASP A 113 -6.90 3.51 0.87
CA ASP A 113 -7.68 4.50 1.62
C ASP A 113 -7.14 4.67 3.05
N LEU A 114 -6.80 5.90 3.44
CA LEU A 114 -6.30 6.21 4.78
C LEU A 114 -7.25 5.69 5.87
N GLY A 115 -8.55 5.95 5.74
CA GLY A 115 -9.55 5.47 6.71
C GLY A 115 -9.67 3.94 6.74
N GLY A 116 -9.57 3.29 5.58
CA GLY A 116 -9.59 1.83 5.48
C GLY A 116 -8.38 1.19 6.15
N CYS A 117 -7.18 1.73 5.90
CA CYS A 117 -5.96 1.29 6.56
C CYS A 117 -5.99 1.54 8.07
N MET A 118 -6.60 2.65 8.54
CA MET A 118 -6.79 2.87 9.97
C MET A 118 -7.65 1.77 10.61
N ALA A 119 -8.79 1.41 9.99
CA ALA A 119 -9.66 0.35 10.48
C ALA A 119 -8.95 -1.02 10.47
N LEU A 120 -8.22 -1.35 9.41
CA LEU A 120 -7.45 -2.59 9.34
C LEU A 120 -6.28 -2.59 10.34
N ASN A 121 -5.64 -1.45 10.56
CA ASN A 121 -4.57 -1.34 11.55
C ASN A 121 -5.11 -1.63 12.97
N GLU A 122 -6.34 -1.23 13.32
CA GLU A 122 -6.95 -1.61 14.61
C GLU A 122 -7.02 -3.15 14.80
N LEU A 123 -7.31 -3.91 13.74
CA LEU A 123 -7.28 -5.38 13.75
C LEU A 123 -5.85 -5.94 13.89
N ILE A 124 -4.89 -5.33 13.20
CA ILE A 124 -3.46 -5.69 13.29
C ILE A 124 -2.90 -5.41 14.69
N GLN A 125 -3.27 -4.28 15.31
CA GLN A 125 -2.78 -3.88 16.64
C GLN A 125 -3.40 -4.70 17.76
N SER A 126 -4.72 -4.98 17.68
CA SER A 126 -5.45 -5.71 18.72
C SER A 126 -5.15 -7.20 18.70
N GLY A 127 -4.75 -7.75 17.56
CA GLY A 127 -4.64 -9.20 17.37
C GLY A 127 -6.01 -9.91 17.37
N GLN A 128 -7.10 -9.14 17.27
CA GLN A 128 -8.47 -9.62 17.33
C GLN A 128 -9.19 -9.39 16.00
N GLY A 129 -10.18 -10.23 15.71
CA GLY A 129 -10.96 -10.17 14.48
C GLY A 129 -10.33 -10.95 13.32
N ASP A 130 -11.05 -10.96 12.19
CA ASP A 130 -10.68 -11.71 11.00
C ASP A 130 -10.28 -10.76 9.87
N ILE A 131 -8.96 -10.64 9.64
CA ILE A 131 -8.37 -9.81 8.59
C ILE A 131 -8.85 -10.26 7.21
N LYS A 132 -8.98 -11.57 6.95
CA LYS A 132 -9.43 -12.10 5.66
C LYS A 132 -10.88 -11.70 5.38
N THR A 133 -11.74 -11.81 6.38
CA THR A 133 -13.12 -11.33 6.27
C THR A 133 -13.18 -9.82 6.06
N TRP A 134 -12.37 -9.03 6.77
CA TRP A 134 -12.29 -7.59 6.56
C TRP A 134 -11.85 -7.26 5.13
N MET A 135 -10.76 -7.86 4.64
CA MET A 135 -10.27 -7.66 3.27
C MET A 135 -11.34 -8.00 2.22
N SER A 136 -12.01 -9.14 2.34
CA SER A 136 -13.02 -9.56 1.36
C SER A 136 -14.23 -8.62 1.28
N LYS A 137 -14.62 -8.00 2.40
CA LYS A 137 -15.80 -7.13 2.49
C LYS A 137 -15.50 -5.65 2.27
N GLN A 138 -14.33 -5.18 2.70
CA GLN A 138 -14.02 -3.75 2.80
C GLN A 138 -13.01 -3.29 1.74
N MET A 139 -12.03 -4.13 1.36
CA MET A 139 -11.09 -3.76 0.32
C MET A 139 -11.76 -3.77 -1.04
N TYR A 140 -11.97 -2.59 -1.62
CA TYR A 140 -12.64 -2.47 -2.91
C TYR A 140 -11.72 -2.73 -4.10
N PHE A 141 -10.41 -2.47 -3.98
CA PHE A 141 -9.44 -2.84 -5.03
C PHE A 141 -9.15 -4.33 -4.99
N TRP A 142 -9.36 -5.01 -6.11
CA TRP A 142 -9.02 -6.44 -6.25
C TRP A 142 -7.50 -6.67 -6.13
N THR A 143 -6.69 -5.69 -6.53
CA THR A 143 -5.22 -5.75 -6.53
C THR A 143 -4.65 -5.97 -5.12
N TRP A 144 -5.37 -5.54 -4.09
CA TRP A 144 -5.00 -5.73 -2.69
C TRP A 144 -5.74 -6.89 -2.02
N ARG A 145 -6.75 -7.47 -2.67
CA ARG A 145 -7.50 -8.64 -2.19
C ARG A 145 -6.86 -9.93 -2.67
N THR A 146 -5.60 -10.13 -2.32
CA THR A 146 -4.82 -11.32 -2.67
C THR A 146 -4.33 -12.06 -1.45
N GLU A 147 -3.92 -13.31 -1.64
CA GLU A 147 -3.36 -14.12 -0.56
C GLU A 147 -2.01 -13.54 -0.08
N GLU A 148 -1.19 -13.02 -0.98
CA GLU A 148 0.13 -12.46 -0.64
C GLU A 148 0.00 -11.23 0.28
N VAL A 149 -0.98 -10.36 0.01
CA VAL A 149 -1.27 -9.18 0.84
C VAL A 149 -1.89 -9.61 2.17
N LEU A 150 -2.77 -10.62 2.19
CA LEU A 150 -3.29 -11.20 3.42
C LEU A 150 -2.14 -11.74 4.30
N GLN A 151 -1.21 -12.50 3.72
CA GLN A 151 -0.06 -13.04 4.44
C GLN A 151 0.84 -11.95 5.02
N LEU A 152 1.00 -10.81 4.33
CA LEU A 152 1.68 -9.64 4.86
C LEU A 152 0.97 -9.08 6.11
N PHE A 153 -0.35 -8.87 6.06
CA PHE A 153 -1.08 -8.33 7.21
C PHE A 153 -1.15 -9.31 8.39
N LEU A 154 -1.28 -10.61 8.13
CA LEU A 154 -1.21 -11.64 9.16
C LEU A 154 0.18 -11.67 9.81
N TRP A 155 1.25 -11.54 9.02
CA TRP A 155 2.61 -11.42 9.56
C TRP A 155 2.76 -10.15 10.41
N MET A 156 2.21 -9.00 10.01
CA MET A 156 2.23 -7.78 10.83
C MET A 156 1.51 -7.99 12.17
N GLN A 157 0.34 -8.64 12.16
CA GLN A 157 -0.42 -8.96 13.37
C GLN A 157 0.36 -9.90 14.30
N ASP A 158 0.97 -10.96 13.76
CA ASP A 158 1.78 -11.90 14.53
C ASP A 158 3.06 -11.25 15.07
N TYR A 159 3.74 -10.43 14.25
CA TYR A 159 4.92 -9.67 14.66
C TYR A 159 4.61 -8.76 15.85
N ASN A 160 3.42 -8.17 15.92
CA ASN A 160 3.00 -7.29 17.01
C ASN A 160 2.66 -8.00 18.32
N ARG A 161 2.45 -9.32 18.28
CA ARG A 161 2.05 -10.10 19.45
C ARG A 161 3.09 -9.98 20.56
N ASN A 162 2.63 -9.66 21.76
CA ASN A 162 3.46 -9.50 22.97
C ASN A 162 4.55 -8.42 22.89
N LYS A 163 4.51 -7.52 21.88
CA LYS A 163 5.44 -6.39 21.80
C LYS A 163 4.88 -5.13 22.45
N PRO A 164 5.71 -4.31 23.09
CA PRO A 164 5.31 -2.97 23.51
C PRO A 164 5.00 -2.13 22.27
N ASP A 165 4.12 -1.14 22.40
CA ASP A 165 3.71 -0.26 21.29
C ASP A 165 4.90 0.40 20.57
N SER A 166 5.99 0.71 21.27
CA SER A 166 7.22 1.27 20.67
C SER A 166 7.94 0.34 19.69
N GLU A 167 7.63 -0.96 19.70
CA GLU A 167 8.25 -1.97 18.85
C GLU A 167 7.30 -2.58 17.81
N LYS A 168 6.01 -2.26 17.89
CA LYS A 168 5.00 -2.73 16.93
C LYS A 168 5.21 -2.12 15.56
N VAL A 169 4.78 -2.86 14.54
CA VAL A 169 4.57 -2.36 13.18
C VAL A 169 3.15 -1.84 13.03
N HIS A 170 2.99 -0.78 12.24
CA HIS A 170 1.72 -0.11 12.03
C HIS A 170 1.40 0.00 10.55
N LEU A 171 0.16 -0.28 10.17
CA LEU A 171 -0.35 0.00 8.83
C LEU A 171 -0.90 1.43 8.78
N VAL A 172 -0.54 2.18 7.74
CA VAL A 172 -1.07 3.52 7.46
C VAL A 172 -1.42 3.63 5.98
N GLY A 173 -2.55 4.22 5.65
CA GLY A 173 -2.96 4.42 4.26
C GLY A 173 -2.60 5.82 3.79
N VAL A 174 -2.22 5.96 2.53
CA VAL A 174 -1.90 7.26 1.93
C VAL A 174 -2.88 7.67 0.83
N ASP A 175 -3.63 6.71 0.28
CA ASP A 175 -4.56 6.97 -0.81
C ASP A 175 -5.87 7.60 -0.31
N CYS A 176 -6.53 8.33 -1.20
CA CYS A 176 -7.74 9.10 -0.94
C CYS A 176 -8.66 9.18 -2.17
N GLN A 177 -8.61 8.18 -3.06
CA GLN A 177 -9.46 8.16 -4.26
C GLN A 177 -10.95 8.17 -3.94
N PHE A 178 -11.39 7.43 -2.91
CA PHE A 178 -12.80 7.19 -2.62
C PHE A 178 -13.15 7.48 -1.16
N THR A 179 -14.45 7.53 -0.88
CA THR A 179 -14.99 7.83 0.45
C THR A 179 -15.54 6.59 1.15
N SER A 180 -15.63 5.46 0.44
CA SER A 180 -16.27 4.22 0.90
C SER A 180 -15.66 3.65 2.18
N GLN A 181 -14.40 3.94 2.47
CA GLN A 181 -13.72 3.54 3.70
C GLN A 181 -13.46 4.71 4.66
N SER A 182 -13.18 5.90 4.14
CA SER A 182 -12.94 7.09 4.96
C SER A 182 -14.20 7.58 5.69
N VAL A 183 -15.40 7.53 5.10
CA VAL A 183 -16.64 7.95 5.79
C VAL A 183 -17.00 7.03 6.96
N PRO A 184 -17.07 5.69 6.79
CA PRO A 184 -17.33 4.80 7.92
C PRO A 184 -16.29 4.94 9.04
N GLN A 185 -15.01 5.14 8.68
CA GLN A 185 -13.96 5.34 9.67
C GLN A 185 -14.13 6.68 10.42
N LEU A 186 -14.52 7.76 9.75
CA LEU A 186 -14.84 9.03 10.40
C LEU A 186 -15.99 8.85 11.40
N VAL A 187 -17.06 8.17 11.01
CA VAL A 187 -18.21 7.89 11.89
C VAL A 187 -17.78 7.03 13.08
N SER A 188 -16.96 5.99 12.88
CA SER A 188 -16.41 5.15 13.94
C SER A 188 -15.54 5.94 14.93
N LEU A 189 -14.72 6.87 14.45
CA LEU A 189 -13.93 7.74 15.32
C LEU A 189 -14.82 8.69 16.13
N LEU A 190 -15.86 9.25 15.51
CA LEU A 190 -16.77 10.16 16.18
C LEU A 190 -17.66 9.46 17.20
N SER A 191 -18.07 8.21 16.98
CA SER A 191 -18.94 7.47 17.91
C SER A 191 -18.27 7.22 19.27
N ARG A 192 -16.93 7.07 19.28
CA ARG A 192 -16.13 6.99 20.51
C ARG A 192 -16.13 8.30 21.33
N TYR A 193 -16.46 9.43 20.70
CA TYR A 193 -16.57 10.74 21.34
C TYR A 193 -18.03 11.09 21.68
N ASP A 194 -18.90 11.06 20.67
CA ASP A 194 -20.31 11.42 20.76
C ASP A 194 -21.12 10.67 19.68
N ASN A 195 -21.93 9.70 20.12
CA ASN A 195 -22.78 8.89 19.25
C ASN A 195 -23.86 9.69 18.51
N SER A 196 -24.39 10.76 19.13
CA SER A 196 -25.38 11.60 18.48
C SER A 196 -24.74 12.39 17.34
N PHE A 197 -23.56 12.96 17.57
CA PHE A 197 -22.81 13.66 16.53
C PHE A 197 -22.35 12.70 15.42
N ALA A 198 -21.89 11.51 15.77
CA ALA A 198 -21.53 10.48 14.79
C ALA A 198 -22.72 10.11 13.88
N THR A 199 -23.92 10.00 14.45
CA THR A 199 -25.16 9.71 13.71
C THR A 199 -25.54 10.87 12.80
N GLU A 200 -25.40 12.12 13.25
CA GLU A 200 -25.59 13.31 12.43
C GLU A 200 -24.65 13.31 11.22
N VAL A 201 -23.35 13.11 11.45
CA VAL A 201 -22.32 13.04 10.39
C VAL A 201 -22.60 11.88 9.44
N SER A 202 -22.94 10.70 9.97
CA SER A 202 -23.30 9.54 9.15
C SER A 202 -24.50 9.85 8.26
N SER A 203 -25.55 10.50 8.78
CA SER A 203 -26.73 10.85 8.00
C SER A 203 -26.39 11.83 6.88
N LYS A 204 -25.58 12.85 7.17
CA LYS A 204 -25.13 13.85 6.18
C LYS A 204 -24.27 13.23 5.07
N LEU A 205 -23.39 12.29 5.41
CA LEU A 205 -22.43 11.71 4.45
C LEU A 205 -22.90 10.38 3.83
N ASN A 206 -24.04 9.82 4.23
CA ASN A 206 -24.51 8.53 3.74
C ASN A 206 -24.68 8.50 2.21
N SER A 207 -25.16 9.60 1.63
CA SER A 207 -25.34 9.80 0.18
C SER A 207 -24.03 9.70 -0.61
N ILE A 208 -22.88 9.86 0.06
CA ILE A 208 -21.55 9.95 -0.54
C ILE A 208 -20.65 8.78 -0.17
N VAL A 209 -21.12 7.76 0.56
CA VAL A 209 -20.34 6.53 0.82
C VAL A 209 -20.30 5.67 -0.44
N LYS A 210 -19.38 6.00 -1.35
CA LYS A 210 -19.30 5.37 -2.67
C LYS A 210 -17.86 5.19 -3.12
N THR A 211 -17.63 4.21 -3.99
CA THR A 211 -16.41 4.11 -4.80
C THR A 211 -16.43 5.06 -6.00
N GLU A 212 -17.52 5.79 -6.20
CA GLU A 212 -17.68 6.82 -7.23
C GLU A 212 -18.78 7.79 -6.75
N LEU A 213 -18.39 9.01 -6.41
CA LEU A 213 -19.22 10.09 -5.90
C LEU A 213 -20.13 10.64 -6.99
N TYR A 214 -19.57 10.84 -8.19
CA TYR A 214 -20.24 11.46 -9.32
C TYR A 214 -20.44 10.44 -10.41
N LYS A 215 -21.71 10.13 -10.70
CA LYS A 215 -22.10 9.34 -11.87
C LYS A 215 -22.73 10.30 -12.87
N GLY A 216 -22.18 10.36 -14.07
CA GLY A 216 -22.71 11.22 -15.12
C GLY A 216 -21.80 11.26 -16.33
N GLU A 217 -22.40 11.37 -17.52
CA GLU A 217 -21.67 11.44 -18.79
C GLU A 217 -21.39 12.89 -19.20
N THR A 218 -22.02 13.87 -18.54
CA THR A 218 -21.93 15.29 -18.90
C THR A 218 -21.49 16.15 -17.72
N PHE A 219 -20.79 17.24 -18.03
CA PHE A 219 -20.39 18.26 -17.06
C PHE A 219 -21.58 18.72 -16.19
N ASN A 220 -22.74 19.00 -16.80
CA ASN A 220 -23.92 19.48 -16.07
C ASN A 220 -24.44 18.45 -15.06
N SER A 221 -24.48 17.17 -15.43
CA SER A 221 -24.93 16.10 -14.52
C SER A 221 -23.99 15.93 -13.33
N ILE A 222 -22.68 16.01 -13.55
CA ILE A 222 -21.66 15.92 -12.50
C ILE A 222 -21.69 17.16 -11.60
N GLN A 223 -21.84 18.36 -12.18
CA GLN A 223 -21.97 19.60 -11.44
C GLN A 223 -23.22 19.60 -10.54
N GLN A 224 -24.35 19.12 -11.06
CA GLN A 224 -25.58 19.00 -10.27
C GLN A 224 -25.40 18.02 -9.10
N ALA A 225 -24.75 16.87 -9.34
CA ALA A 225 -24.41 15.91 -8.28
C ALA A 225 -23.50 16.55 -7.22
N ARG A 226 -22.45 17.29 -7.64
CA ARG A 226 -21.55 18.03 -6.74
C ARG A 226 -22.29 19.05 -5.89
N ASN A 227 -23.24 19.78 -6.47
CA ASN A 227 -24.04 20.76 -5.72
C ASN A 227 -24.88 20.11 -4.60
N GLY A 228 -25.20 18.81 -4.70
CA GLY A 228 -25.84 18.05 -3.63
C GLY A 228 -24.89 17.50 -2.56
N VAL A 229 -23.61 17.33 -2.90
CA VAL A 229 -22.58 16.68 -2.05
C VAL A 229 -21.75 17.70 -1.29
N LEU A 230 -21.22 18.72 -1.98
CA LEU A 230 -20.26 19.67 -1.42
C LEU A 230 -20.79 20.43 -0.18
N PRO A 231 -22.08 20.85 -0.12
CA PRO A 231 -22.61 21.46 1.10
C PRO A 231 -22.58 20.54 2.32
N GLN A 232 -22.83 19.23 2.14
CA GLN A 232 -22.83 18.24 3.23
C GLN A 232 -21.42 18.05 3.79
N ILE A 233 -20.41 17.94 2.92
CA ILE A 233 -19.00 17.87 3.32
C ILE A 233 -18.61 19.14 4.11
N ASN A 234 -18.94 20.31 3.57
CA ASN A 234 -18.62 21.60 4.22
C ASN A 234 -19.31 21.77 5.59
N GLU A 235 -20.56 21.31 5.73
CA GLU A 235 -21.27 21.31 7.02
C GLU A 235 -20.55 20.44 8.06
N VAL A 236 -20.14 19.23 7.68
CA VAL A 236 -19.37 18.35 8.57
C VAL A 236 -18.05 19.01 8.98
N GLY A 237 -17.32 19.62 8.03
CA GLY A 237 -16.09 20.33 8.32
C GLY A 237 -16.28 21.49 9.32
N ARG A 238 -17.35 22.27 9.18
CA ARG A 238 -17.70 23.32 10.15
C ARG A 238 -18.00 22.74 11.53
N ALA A 239 -18.84 21.70 11.59
CA ALA A 239 -19.22 21.05 12.84
C ALA A 239 -18.02 20.44 13.58
N LEU A 240 -17.06 19.86 12.85
CA LEU A 240 -15.79 19.36 13.39
C LEU A 240 -14.93 20.49 13.97
N ASN A 241 -14.81 21.62 13.26
CA ASN A 241 -14.03 22.77 13.74
C ASN A 241 -14.64 23.40 15.00
N GLU A 242 -15.97 23.54 15.05
CA GLU A 242 -16.69 24.04 16.23
C GLU A 242 -16.48 23.15 17.47
N ARG A 243 -16.30 21.84 17.26
CA ARG A 243 -16.11 20.84 18.33
C ARG A 243 -14.66 20.50 18.61
N ALA A 244 -13.70 21.10 17.90
CA ALA A 244 -12.28 20.75 17.96
C ALA A 244 -11.72 20.75 19.39
N THR A 245 -12.03 21.81 20.16
CA THR A 245 -11.61 21.95 21.56
C THR A 245 -12.23 20.87 22.44
N SER A 246 -13.55 20.65 22.34
CA SER A 246 -14.27 19.67 23.15
C SER A 246 -13.80 18.24 22.85
N ILE A 247 -13.62 17.89 21.57
CA ILE A 247 -13.09 16.58 21.17
C ILE A 247 -11.69 16.39 21.76
N SER A 248 -10.80 17.39 21.61
CA SER A 248 -9.42 17.30 22.10
C SER A 248 -9.33 17.17 23.63
N GLN A 249 -10.23 17.82 24.36
CA GLN A 249 -10.30 17.76 25.83
C GLN A 249 -10.86 16.44 26.34
N LEU A 250 -11.88 15.88 25.67
CA LEU A 250 -12.53 14.63 26.08
C LEU A 250 -11.80 13.38 25.58
N THR A 251 -10.97 13.50 24.54
CA THR A 251 -10.17 12.41 23.99
C THR A 251 -8.67 12.73 24.08
N SER A 252 -8.08 13.29 23.02
CA SER A 252 -6.75 13.91 23.02
C SER A 252 -6.58 14.79 21.78
N PRO A 253 -5.61 15.72 21.78
CA PRO A 253 -5.26 16.46 20.57
C PRO A 253 -4.88 15.55 19.40
N ALA A 254 -4.15 14.46 19.66
CA ALA A 254 -3.76 13.48 18.63
C ALA A 254 -4.98 12.75 18.04
N TYR A 255 -5.97 12.43 18.86
CA TYR A 255 -7.21 11.80 18.40
C TYR A 255 -8.02 12.74 17.49
N PHE A 256 -8.11 14.03 17.84
CA PHE A 256 -8.74 15.02 16.97
C PHE A 256 -7.98 15.17 15.64
N GLN A 257 -6.64 15.12 15.65
CA GLN A 257 -5.86 15.15 14.40
C GLN A 257 -6.17 13.96 13.48
N GLN A 258 -6.42 12.77 14.05
CA GLN A 258 -6.85 11.60 13.27
C GLN A 258 -8.23 11.82 12.64
N ILE A 259 -9.22 12.29 13.43
CA ILE A 259 -10.56 12.65 12.91
C ILE A 259 -10.45 13.66 11.77
N ARG A 260 -9.67 14.72 11.99
CA ARG A 260 -9.46 15.78 11.01
C ARG A 260 -8.82 15.24 9.73
N ARG A 261 -7.81 14.38 9.83
CA ARG A 261 -7.15 13.80 8.66
C ARG A 261 -8.10 12.90 7.85
N VAL A 262 -8.90 12.06 8.50
CA VAL A 262 -9.90 11.24 7.79
C VAL A 262 -10.96 12.12 7.10
N TYR A 263 -11.36 13.23 7.72
CA TYR A 263 -12.22 14.22 7.05
C TYR A 263 -11.51 14.88 5.84
N GLU A 264 -10.23 15.26 5.99
CA GLU A 264 -9.43 15.84 4.90
C GLU A 264 -9.32 14.87 3.70
N THR A 265 -9.18 13.55 3.92
CA THR A 265 -9.16 12.59 2.80
C THR A 265 -10.51 12.47 2.09
N ILE A 266 -11.64 12.70 2.77
CA ILE A 266 -12.96 12.80 2.13
C ILE A 266 -13.04 14.02 1.22
N VAL A 267 -12.48 15.16 1.65
CA VAL A 267 -12.38 16.37 0.82
C VAL A 267 -11.44 16.15 -0.37
N GLN A 268 -10.32 15.47 -0.16
CA GLN A 268 -9.40 15.11 -1.25
C GLN A 268 -10.07 14.18 -2.29
N ALA A 269 -10.83 13.18 -1.84
CA ALA A 269 -11.60 12.30 -2.72
C ALA A 269 -12.62 13.07 -3.57
N GLU A 270 -13.31 14.05 -2.97
CA GLU A 270 -14.21 14.96 -3.68
C GLU A 270 -13.49 15.69 -4.82
N ILE A 271 -12.33 16.27 -4.53
CA ILE A 271 -11.54 17.04 -5.51
C ILE A 271 -11.01 16.14 -6.63
N ILE A 272 -10.45 14.98 -6.27
CA ILE A 272 -9.94 14.00 -7.24
C ILE A 272 -11.06 13.63 -8.21
N GLN A 273 -12.19 13.18 -7.68
CA GLN A 273 -13.29 12.69 -8.52
C GLN A 273 -13.95 13.81 -9.33
N TYR A 274 -14.08 15.02 -8.78
CA TYR A 274 -14.60 16.14 -9.56
C TYR A 274 -13.64 16.55 -10.68
N SER A 275 -12.33 16.50 -10.45
CA SER A 275 -11.34 16.91 -11.46
C SER A 275 -11.28 15.98 -12.68
N GLN A 276 -11.86 14.77 -12.59
CA GLN A 276 -12.02 13.87 -13.74
C GLN A 276 -12.84 14.49 -14.88
N ILE A 277 -13.70 15.47 -14.61
CA ILE A 277 -14.45 16.19 -15.65
C ILE A 277 -13.56 17.04 -16.56
N ILE A 278 -12.36 17.40 -16.08
CA ILE A 278 -11.38 18.15 -16.85
C ILE A 278 -10.63 17.16 -17.74
N ASN A 279 -9.93 16.21 -17.11
CA ASN A 279 -9.31 15.04 -17.74
C ASN A 279 -8.73 14.09 -16.66
N ALA A 280 -8.34 12.88 -17.09
CA ALA A 280 -7.73 11.88 -16.23
C ALA A 280 -6.37 12.31 -15.64
N GLU A 281 -5.56 13.05 -16.40
CA GLU A 281 -4.22 13.51 -15.97
C GLU A 281 -4.29 14.49 -14.79
N THR A 282 -5.29 15.37 -14.78
CA THR A 282 -5.54 16.33 -13.70
C THR A 282 -5.97 15.59 -12.44
N SER A 283 -6.88 14.62 -12.57
CA SER A 283 -7.29 13.75 -11.46
C SER A 283 -6.12 12.96 -10.89
N PHE A 284 -5.25 12.43 -11.76
CA PHE A 284 -4.05 11.72 -11.34
C PHE A 284 -3.09 12.65 -10.59
N THR A 285 -2.87 13.85 -11.11
CA THR A 285 -2.00 14.87 -10.47
C THR A 285 -2.50 15.25 -9.07
N PHE A 286 -3.81 15.45 -8.88
CA PHE A 286 -4.39 15.68 -7.56
C PHE A 286 -4.20 14.48 -6.63
N ARG A 287 -4.41 13.26 -7.14
CA ARG A 287 -4.22 12.03 -6.35
C ARG A 287 -2.79 11.91 -5.85
N GLU A 288 -1.79 12.03 -6.73
CA GLU A 288 -0.37 11.93 -6.36
C GLU A 288 0.02 13.02 -5.34
N LYS A 289 -0.44 14.26 -5.56
CA LYS A 289 -0.24 15.35 -4.62
C LYS A 289 -0.80 15.01 -3.23
N TYR A 290 -2.04 14.53 -3.17
CA TYR A 290 -2.69 14.23 -1.90
C TYR A 290 -2.13 12.98 -1.21
N MET A 291 -1.67 11.98 -1.95
CA MET A 291 -0.92 10.86 -1.39
C MET A 291 0.37 11.32 -0.72
N ALA A 292 1.11 12.23 -1.35
CA ALA A 292 2.30 12.84 -0.75
C ALA A 292 1.95 13.65 0.51
N GLU A 293 0.90 14.48 0.48
CA GLU A 293 0.44 15.23 1.67
C GLU A 293 0.00 14.31 2.83
N ASN A 294 -0.62 13.18 2.52
CA ASN A 294 -1.05 12.20 3.51
C ASN A 294 0.16 11.45 4.11
N LEU A 295 1.15 11.12 3.29
CA LEU A 295 2.41 10.56 3.73
C LEU A 295 3.17 11.53 4.65
N ASP A 296 3.27 12.80 4.28
CA ASP A 296 3.87 13.85 5.11
C ASP A 296 3.16 13.99 6.45
N TRP A 297 1.82 13.95 6.44
CA TRP A 297 1.04 13.99 7.68
C TRP A 297 1.34 12.79 8.57
N VAL A 298 1.31 11.57 8.02
CA VAL A 298 1.68 10.33 8.72
C VAL A 298 3.06 10.53 9.37
N PHE A 299 4.06 10.93 8.58
CA PHE A 299 5.42 11.13 9.06
C PHE A 299 5.50 12.17 10.19
N SER A 300 4.74 13.26 10.10
CA SER A 300 4.68 14.32 11.13
C SER A 300 4.08 13.83 12.46
N GLN A 301 3.09 12.93 12.42
CA GLN A 301 2.49 12.39 13.65
C GLN A 301 3.51 11.55 14.41
N TYR A 302 4.25 10.69 13.70
CA TYR A 302 5.15 9.72 14.34
C TYR A 302 6.53 10.28 14.68
N SER A 303 6.95 11.37 14.03
CA SER A 303 8.15 12.13 14.41
C SER A 303 8.00 12.86 15.74
N ASN A 304 6.78 13.22 16.14
CA ASN A 304 6.51 14.03 17.33
C ASN A 304 6.27 13.20 18.61
N VAL A 305 5.77 11.97 18.51
CA VAL A 305 5.43 11.11 19.67
C VAL A 305 6.66 10.71 20.52
N ASN A 306 7.88 10.83 19.99
CA ASN A 306 9.12 10.47 20.70
C ASN A 306 9.95 11.68 21.17
N ARG A 307 9.42 12.91 21.12
CA ARG A 307 10.00 14.03 21.87
C ARG A 307 9.54 13.98 23.33
N GLY A 308 10.08 13.01 24.09
CA GLY A 308 10.19 13.18 25.54
C GLY A 308 11.00 14.45 25.86
N PRO A 309 10.90 15.01 27.08
CA PRO A 309 11.56 16.25 27.44
C PRO A 309 13.06 16.17 27.10
N MET A 310 13.57 17.22 26.45
CA MET A 310 14.95 17.33 26.01
C MET A 310 15.90 16.97 27.16
N GLY A 311 16.65 15.89 26.99
CA GLY A 311 17.77 15.54 27.86
C GLY A 311 17.53 14.34 28.78
N THR A 312 17.65 13.12 28.26
CA THR A 312 18.34 12.02 28.96
C THR A 312 18.83 11.02 27.91
N LEU A 313 20.16 10.96 27.74
CA LEU A 313 20.85 9.89 27.03
C LEU A 313 20.77 8.62 27.89
N ASN A 314 20.17 7.56 27.37
CA ASN A 314 20.30 6.24 28.00
C ASN A 314 21.71 5.67 27.71
N LYS A 315 22.32 5.06 28.74
CA LYS A 315 23.72 4.58 28.83
C LYS A 315 24.19 3.53 27.81
N SER A 316 23.44 3.24 26.73
CA SER A 316 23.83 2.26 25.70
C SER A 316 24.22 2.86 24.35
N GLY A 317 24.23 4.19 24.18
CA GLY A 317 24.77 4.83 22.98
C GLY A 317 24.04 4.52 21.65
N GLN A 318 22.93 3.77 21.66
CA GLN A 318 22.14 3.51 20.46
C GLN A 318 21.22 4.69 20.14
N LYS A 319 21.53 5.39 19.04
CA LYS A 319 20.60 6.31 18.38
C LYS A 319 19.36 5.52 17.93
N ARG A 320 18.22 5.75 18.55
CA ARG A 320 16.92 5.28 18.04
C ARG A 320 16.56 6.15 16.83
N SER A 321 16.75 5.63 15.61
CA SER A 321 16.23 6.29 14.41
C SER A 321 14.79 5.86 14.18
N ILE A 322 13.86 6.82 14.17
CA ILE A 322 12.52 6.61 13.65
C ILE A 322 12.65 6.57 12.13
N ARG A 323 12.34 5.40 11.54
CA ARG A 323 12.32 5.19 10.08
C ARG A 323 10.89 4.83 9.68
N GLY A 324 10.27 5.70 8.89
CA GLY A 324 8.95 5.53 8.29
C GLY A 324 8.99 6.09 6.87
N PHE A 325 8.34 5.37 5.95
CA PHE A 325 8.09 5.59 4.50
C PHE A 325 7.89 7.03 4.09
#